data_AF-A0A7S4VAT8-F1
#
_entry.id   AF-A0A7S4VAT8-F1
#
_cell.length_a   1.000
_cell.length_b   1.000
_cell.length_c   1.000
_cell.angle_alpha   90.00
_cell.angle_beta   90.00
_cell.angle_gamma   90.00
#
_symmetry.space_group_name_H-M   'P 1'
#
loop_
_entity.id
_entity.type
_entity.pdbx_description
1 polymer ?
#
loop_
_entity_poly.entity_id
_entity_poly.type
_entity_poly.pdbx_seq_one_letter_code
_entity_poly.pdbx_strand_id
1 'polypeptide(L)'
;MPHRLVAAVLLPCLVGAVRRQLAAEVHHPYTSALVLYSPTNAASSGAASVASLPELDRGGTTCQCICGDRVIWQRELFAGDVKEIKEKECESDICPYVSIPGLQVVSQCTYVKDIRELTSGTACFCQCGDKAAWVNRAFYGNVTEEKERECIEVVCPRVNPLPGLILKADCHFDSKLFTLHRSVPPLSPGAPVTRNAAIWALGSASPACSLLAVLAACVAATRVKP
;
A
#
# COMPACT_ATOMS: atom_id res chain seq x y z
N MET A 1 -35.25 -25.36 59.69
CA MET A 1 -36.14 -24.53 58.86
C MET A 1 -35.58 -24.52 57.43
N PRO A 2 -36.13 -25.36 56.54
CA PRO A 2 -35.72 -25.51 55.14
C PRO A 2 -36.56 -24.62 54.20
N HIS A 3 -36.00 -24.15 53.09
CA HIS A 3 -36.69 -23.78 51.83
C HIS A 3 -35.58 -23.49 50.79
N ARG A 4 -35.21 -24.41 49.88
CA ARG A 4 -35.83 -24.75 48.58
C ARG A 4 -36.22 -23.55 47.71
N LEU A 5 -35.51 -23.39 46.58
CA LEU A 5 -35.95 -23.04 45.20
C LEU A 5 -34.67 -22.73 44.39
N VAL A 6 -34.01 -23.69 43.72
CA VAL A 6 -34.36 -24.32 42.43
C VAL A 6 -35.18 -23.40 41.52
N ALA A 7 -34.49 -22.62 40.68
CA ALA A 7 -35.01 -22.11 39.43
C ALA A 7 -33.94 -22.35 38.34
N ALA A 8 -34.05 -23.51 37.70
CA ALA A 8 -33.49 -23.76 36.39
C ALA A 8 -34.44 -23.15 35.35
N VAL A 9 -33.95 -22.18 34.58
CA VAL A 9 -34.51 -21.79 33.29
C VAL A 9 -33.29 -21.55 32.39
N LEU A 10 -32.83 -22.58 31.65
CA LEU A 10 -33.23 -22.84 30.27
C LEU A 10 -33.28 -21.56 29.41
N LEU A 11 -32.11 -21.06 29.03
CA LEU A 11 -31.92 -20.31 27.80
C LEU A 11 -30.59 -20.67 27.12
N PRO A 12 -30.52 -21.78 26.36
CA PRO A 12 -29.54 -21.92 25.30
C PRO A 12 -30.21 -21.70 23.93
N CYS A 13 -29.44 -21.21 22.96
CA CYS A 13 -29.67 -21.38 21.50
C CYS A 13 -30.31 -20.26 20.65
N LEU A 14 -30.35 -18.99 21.04
CA LEU A 14 -30.79 -17.91 20.11
C LEU A 14 -29.93 -16.63 20.11
N VAL A 15 -28.60 -16.74 20.23
CA VAL A 15 -27.69 -15.59 19.97
C VAL A 15 -26.53 -15.96 19.02
N GLY A 16 -26.73 -16.99 18.18
CA GLY A 16 -25.67 -17.56 17.33
C GLY A 16 -25.77 -17.26 15.82
N ALA A 17 -26.64 -16.36 15.37
CA ALA A 17 -26.95 -16.21 13.95
C ALA A 17 -27.02 -14.77 13.41
N VAL A 18 -26.38 -13.79 14.06
CA VAL A 18 -26.24 -12.43 13.50
C VAL A 18 -24.83 -11.89 13.73
N ARG A 19 -23.83 -12.53 13.13
CA ARG A 19 -22.46 -11.98 13.03
C ARG A 19 -21.65 -12.61 11.89
N ARG A 20 -22.27 -12.74 10.72
CA ARG A 20 -21.59 -13.15 9.48
C ARG A 20 -21.97 -12.24 8.31
N GLN A 21 -21.80 -10.94 8.47
CA GLN A 21 -21.75 -10.01 7.33
C GLN A 21 -21.24 -8.69 7.88
N LEU A 22 -19.95 -8.43 7.66
CA LEU A 22 -19.26 -7.13 7.59
C LEU A 22 -17.75 -7.37 7.72
N ALA A 23 -17.23 -8.31 6.93
CA ALA A 23 -15.87 -8.22 6.41
C ALA A 23 -16.03 -8.06 4.91
N ALA A 24 -16.62 -6.94 4.50
CA ALA A 24 -16.47 -6.48 3.14
C ALA A 24 -15.02 -6.04 3.02
N GLU A 25 -14.19 -6.92 2.46
CA GLU A 25 -12.91 -6.57 1.86
C GLU A 25 -13.17 -5.44 0.88
N VAL A 26 -13.00 -4.20 1.34
CA VAL A 26 -12.90 -3.05 0.45
C VAL A 26 -11.49 -3.08 -0.14
N HIS A 27 -11.27 -4.03 -1.05
CA HIS A 27 -10.22 -3.90 -2.05
C HIS A 27 -10.65 -2.75 -2.96
N HIS A 28 -10.12 -1.56 -2.69
CA HIS A 28 -10.11 -0.49 -3.68
C HIS A 28 -9.15 -0.91 -4.79
N PRO A 29 -9.61 -1.25 -6.01
CA PRO A 29 -8.72 -1.23 -7.15
C PRO A 29 -8.34 0.24 -7.36
N TYR A 30 -7.10 0.58 -7.01
CA TYR A 30 -6.47 1.85 -7.35
C TYR A 30 -6.23 1.85 -8.86
N THR A 31 -7.32 1.99 -9.63
CA THR A 31 -7.28 2.17 -11.07
C THR A 31 -6.99 3.64 -11.30
N SER A 32 -5.70 3.99 -11.28
CA SER A 32 -5.22 5.29 -11.70
C SER A 32 -5.58 5.50 -13.17
N ALA A 33 -6.71 6.13 -13.43
CA ALA A 33 -7.00 6.72 -14.73
C ALA A 33 -6.02 7.87 -14.93
N LEU A 34 -4.93 7.59 -15.65
CA LEU A 34 -4.01 8.61 -16.14
C LEU A 34 -4.76 9.51 -17.13
N VAL A 35 -5.24 10.65 -16.65
CA VAL A 35 -5.67 11.75 -17.51
C VAL A 35 -4.41 12.33 -18.14
N LEU A 36 -4.16 11.98 -19.40
CA LEU A 36 -3.13 12.58 -20.24
C LEU A 36 -3.54 14.01 -20.56
N TYR A 37 -3.23 14.95 -19.67
CA TYR A 37 -3.19 16.38 -20.01
C TYR A 37 -1.85 16.64 -20.70
N SER A 38 -1.88 17.00 -21.98
CA SER A 38 -0.70 17.41 -22.74
C SER A 38 -0.58 18.94 -22.76
N PRO A 39 0.23 19.56 -21.88
CA PRO A 39 0.63 20.93 -22.09
C PRO A 39 1.72 20.96 -23.17
N THR A 40 1.36 21.42 -24.36
CA THR A 40 2.33 21.84 -25.38
C THR A 40 2.96 23.15 -24.93
N ASN A 41 4.14 23.09 -24.29
CA ASN A 41 4.99 24.26 -24.16
C ASN A 41 6.43 23.95 -24.61
N ALA A 42 6.97 24.94 -25.29
CA ALA A 42 8.07 24.88 -26.24
C ALA A 42 9.42 24.46 -25.64
N ALA A 43 10.23 23.90 -26.54
CA ALA A 43 11.61 23.51 -26.37
C ALA A 43 12.51 24.59 -25.74
N SER A 44 13.37 24.16 -24.82
CA SER A 44 14.74 24.65 -24.74
C SER A 44 15.68 23.49 -24.39
N SER A 45 16.39 23.05 -25.42
CA SER A 45 17.42 22.00 -25.37
C SER A 45 18.67 22.56 -24.70
N GLY A 46 18.73 22.45 -23.37
CA GLY A 46 19.95 22.63 -22.59
C GLY A 46 20.29 21.33 -21.88
N ALA A 47 21.11 20.49 -22.51
CA ALA A 47 21.69 19.32 -21.87
C ALA A 47 22.71 19.78 -20.83
N ALA A 48 22.22 20.15 -19.64
CA ALA A 48 23.05 20.37 -18.48
C ALA A 48 23.48 19.00 -17.94
N SER A 49 24.71 18.61 -18.29
CA SER A 49 25.48 17.62 -17.54
C SER A 49 25.38 17.97 -16.05
N VAL A 50 24.76 17.06 -15.29
CA VAL A 50 24.58 17.12 -13.83
C VAL A 50 25.96 17.09 -13.18
N ALA A 51 26.59 18.26 -13.14
CA ALA A 51 27.70 18.56 -12.29
C ALA A 51 27.21 18.42 -10.85
N SER A 52 27.77 17.42 -10.15
CA SER A 52 28.01 17.36 -8.71
C SER A 52 27.31 18.45 -7.90
N LEU A 53 26.02 18.27 -7.55
CA LEU A 53 25.23 19.25 -6.81
C LEU A 53 25.85 19.50 -5.42
N PRO A 54 26.40 20.70 -5.13
CA PRO A 54 26.72 21.12 -3.77
C PRO A 54 25.44 21.61 -3.06
N GLU A 55 24.29 20.98 -3.36
CA GLU A 55 22.95 21.41 -2.96
C GLU A 55 22.33 20.47 -1.90
N LEU A 56 23.13 19.55 -1.36
CA LEU A 56 22.75 18.66 -0.25
C LEU A 56 22.74 19.38 1.11
N ASP A 57 23.31 20.58 1.21
CA ASP A 57 23.28 21.38 2.45
C ASP A 57 22.01 22.23 2.59
N ARG A 58 21.15 22.25 1.56
CA ARG A 58 19.85 22.92 1.65
C ARG A 58 18.85 21.93 2.25
N GLY A 59 18.19 22.34 3.33
CA GLY A 59 17.10 21.59 3.91
C GLY A 59 15.97 21.34 2.92
N GLY A 60 15.05 20.45 3.27
CA GLY A 60 13.91 20.10 2.44
C GLY A 60 12.60 20.21 3.22
N THR A 61 11.50 20.32 2.48
CA THR A 61 10.15 20.21 3.02
C THR A 61 9.51 18.94 2.48
N THR A 62 8.92 18.15 3.37
CA THR A 62 8.05 17.04 2.99
C THR A 62 6.60 17.42 3.19
N CYS A 63 5.74 17.15 2.20
CA CYS A 63 4.33 17.54 2.25
C CYS A 63 3.37 16.39 1.96
N GLN A 64 2.29 16.32 2.72
CA GLN A 64 1.13 15.48 2.45
C GLN A 64 -0.07 16.36 2.15
N CYS A 65 -0.77 16.10 1.05
CA CYS A 65 -1.97 16.82 0.64
C CYS A 65 -3.10 15.82 0.41
N ILE A 66 -4.14 15.92 1.24
CA ILE A 66 -5.35 15.08 1.18
C ILE A 66 -6.54 16.00 0.96
N CYS A 67 -7.30 15.75 -0.11
CA CYS A 67 -8.48 16.51 -0.49
C CYS A 67 -9.70 15.60 -0.37
N GLY A 68 -10.46 15.71 0.74
CA GLY A 68 -11.54 14.77 1.06
C GLY A 68 -11.00 13.38 1.35
N ASP A 69 -11.36 12.41 0.51
CA ASP A 69 -10.91 11.01 0.58
C ASP A 69 -9.72 10.70 -0.34
N ARG A 70 -9.23 11.69 -1.11
CA ARG A 70 -8.17 11.50 -2.11
C ARG A 70 -6.83 12.05 -1.64
N VAL A 71 -5.78 11.24 -1.76
CA VAL A 71 -4.41 11.66 -1.50
C VAL A 71 -3.81 12.19 -2.80
N ILE A 72 -3.53 13.49 -2.87
CA ILE A 72 -2.93 14.13 -4.04
C ILE A 72 -1.40 14.08 -3.96
N TRP A 73 -0.86 14.44 -2.80
CA TRP A 73 0.57 14.30 -2.51
C TRP A 73 0.75 13.32 -1.37
N GLN A 74 1.38 12.19 -1.68
CA GLN A 74 1.78 11.22 -0.66
C GLN A 74 3.24 11.46 -0.27
N ARG A 75 3.44 12.43 0.63
CA ARG A 75 4.75 12.77 1.20
C ARG A 75 5.77 13.17 0.12
N GLU A 76 5.39 14.15 -0.69
CA GLU A 76 6.26 14.68 -1.74
C GLU A 76 7.36 15.55 -1.12
N LEU A 77 8.59 15.43 -1.65
CA LEU A 77 9.78 16.14 -1.15
C LEU A 77 10.07 17.35 -2.03
N PHE A 78 10.16 18.51 -1.41
CA PHE A 78 10.51 19.78 -2.03
C PHE A 78 11.82 20.31 -1.45
N ALA A 79 12.61 21.00 -2.28
CA ALA A 79 13.85 21.62 -1.85
C ALA A 79 13.60 22.97 -1.17
N GLY A 80 14.34 23.25 -0.08
CA GLY A 80 14.21 24.48 0.71
C GLY A 80 13.07 24.44 1.71
N ASP A 81 12.86 25.56 2.42
CA ASP A 81 11.71 25.78 3.28
C ASP A 81 10.55 26.36 2.45
N VAL A 82 9.68 25.48 1.97
CA VAL A 82 8.49 25.84 1.17
C VAL A 82 7.20 25.40 1.85
N LYS A 83 7.25 25.23 3.18
CA LYS A 83 6.13 24.70 3.98
C LYS A 83 4.83 25.48 3.75
N GLU A 84 4.85 26.77 4.05
CA GLU A 84 3.66 27.62 3.99
C GLU A 84 3.13 27.77 2.56
N ILE A 85 4.04 27.84 1.58
CA ILE A 85 3.70 27.97 0.17
C ILE A 85 2.97 26.73 -0.31
N LYS A 86 3.48 25.53 0.02
CA LYS A 86 2.92 24.26 -0.42
C LYS A 86 1.64 23.87 0.32
N GLU A 87 1.53 24.20 1.60
CA GLU A 87 0.26 24.04 2.33
C GLU A 87 -0.84 24.89 1.67
N LYS A 88 -0.54 26.16 1.39
CA LYS A 88 -1.48 27.06 0.72
C LYS A 88 -1.84 26.62 -0.70
N GLU A 89 -0.87 26.13 -1.48
CA GLU A 89 -1.09 25.60 -2.83
C GLU A 89 -2.02 24.38 -2.80
N CYS A 90 -1.83 23.46 -1.84
CA CYS A 90 -2.75 22.33 -1.64
C CYS A 90 -4.18 22.82 -1.38
N GLU A 91 -4.36 23.75 -0.43
CA GLU A 91 -5.67 24.27 -0.03
C GLU A 91 -6.36 25.11 -1.12
N SER A 92 -5.62 26.01 -1.76
CA SER A 92 -6.18 27.05 -2.64
C SER A 92 -6.22 26.62 -4.11
N ASP A 93 -5.22 25.87 -4.57
CA ASP A 93 -4.98 25.64 -5.99
C ASP A 93 -5.19 24.19 -6.42
N ILE A 94 -5.14 23.22 -5.49
CA ILE A 94 -5.25 21.80 -5.84
C ILE A 94 -6.59 21.25 -5.42
N CYS A 95 -6.89 21.30 -4.12
CA CYS A 95 -8.09 20.68 -3.57
C CYS A 95 -9.41 21.17 -4.19
N PRO A 96 -9.57 22.46 -4.55
CA PRO A 96 -10.78 22.93 -5.19
C PRO A 96 -11.07 22.31 -6.57
N TYR A 97 -10.05 21.80 -7.26
CA TYR A 97 -10.21 21.19 -8.59
C TYR A 97 -10.45 19.69 -8.54
N VAL A 98 -10.01 19.03 -7.47
CA VAL A 98 -10.07 17.56 -7.34
C VAL A 98 -11.18 17.08 -6.42
N SER A 99 -11.70 17.96 -5.55
CA SER A 99 -12.68 17.62 -4.51
C SER A 99 -13.86 18.59 -4.53
N ILE A 100 -15.02 18.11 -4.07
CA ILE A 100 -16.24 18.91 -3.97
C ILE A 100 -16.02 19.99 -2.87
N PRO A 101 -16.37 21.26 -3.12
CA PRO A 101 -16.27 22.30 -2.10
C PRO A 101 -17.02 21.90 -0.82
N GLY A 102 -16.40 22.14 0.34
CA GLY A 102 -16.94 21.79 1.67
C GLY A 102 -16.42 20.46 2.23
N LEU A 103 -15.66 19.67 1.47
CA LEU A 103 -14.92 18.52 2.00
C LEU A 103 -13.67 18.98 2.78
N GLN A 104 -13.27 18.18 3.77
CA GLN A 104 -12.09 18.48 4.58
C GLN A 104 -10.82 18.40 3.73
N VAL A 105 -10.01 19.45 3.81
CA VAL A 105 -8.65 19.47 3.26
C VAL A 105 -7.66 19.27 4.40
N VAL A 106 -6.71 18.37 4.21
CA VAL A 106 -5.59 18.15 5.14
C VAL A 106 -4.29 18.35 4.38
N SER A 107 -3.67 19.50 4.58
CA SER A 107 -2.31 19.79 4.15
C SER A 107 -1.36 19.77 5.35
N GLN A 108 -0.37 18.89 5.32
CA GLN A 108 0.63 18.79 6.38
C GLN A 108 2.01 18.79 5.75
N CYS A 109 2.77 19.85 6.00
CA CYS A 109 4.15 19.96 5.57
C CYS A 109 5.11 20.04 6.77
N THR A 110 6.25 19.37 6.66
CA THR A 110 7.33 19.39 7.66
C THR A 110 8.63 19.78 6.99
N TYR A 111 9.21 20.89 7.45
CA TYR A 111 10.54 21.32 7.02
C TYR A 111 11.60 20.67 7.91
N VAL A 112 12.68 20.20 7.28
CA VAL A 112 13.83 19.59 7.96
C VAL A 112 15.11 20.19 7.38
N LYS A 113 16.05 20.54 8.27
CA LYS A 113 17.30 21.21 7.90
C LYS A 113 18.23 20.32 7.07
N ASP A 114 18.25 19.02 7.33
CA ASP A 114 19.02 18.04 6.56
C ASP A 114 18.06 17.21 5.68
N ILE A 115 18.23 17.30 4.37
CA ILE A 115 17.42 16.54 3.41
C ILE A 115 17.60 15.03 3.59
N ARG A 116 18.73 14.58 4.16
CA ARG A 116 19.01 13.16 4.42
C ARG A 116 18.01 12.56 5.39
N GLU A 117 17.53 13.33 6.37
CA GLU A 117 16.51 12.86 7.30
C GLU A 117 15.20 12.54 6.57
N LEU A 118 14.86 13.32 5.53
CA LEU A 118 13.66 13.12 4.73
C LEU A 118 13.78 11.96 3.74
N THR A 119 14.97 11.71 3.20
CA THR A 119 15.23 10.58 2.28
C THR A 119 15.53 9.28 3.01
N SER A 120 15.87 9.36 4.30
CA SER A 120 16.19 8.20 5.11
C SER A 120 14.95 7.43 5.51
N GLY A 121 15.12 6.11 5.60
CA GLY A 121 14.06 5.22 6.01
C GLY A 121 14.57 3.91 6.56
N THR A 122 13.66 3.15 7.14
CA THR A 122 13.86 1.78 7.56
C THR A 122 13.02 0.87 6.67
N ALA A 123 13.64 -0.10 6.00
CA ALA A 123 12.93 -1.16 5.31
C ALA A 123 12.86 -2.40 6.21
N CYS A 124 11.65 -2.93 6.36
CA CYS A 124 11.37 -4.02 7.28
C CYS A 124 10.77 -5.23 6.57
N PHE A 125 11.17 -6.40 7.05
CA PHE A 125 10.56 -7.69 6.78
C PHE A 125 10.00 -8.26 8.10
N CYS A 126 8.71 -8.62 8.11
CA CYS A 126 8.01 -9.12 9.30
C CYS A 126 7.36 -10.46 8.98
N GLN A 127 7.87 -11.53 9.59
CA GLN A 127 7.42 -12.91 9.43
C GLN A 127 6.82 -13.44 10.73
N CYS A 128 5.55 -13.83 10.68
CA CYS A 128 4.76 -14.30 11.81
C CYS A 128 4.43 -15.79 11.63
N GLY A 129 5.42 -16.66 11.86
CA GLY A 129 5.34 -18.09 11.56
C GLY A 129 5.49 -18.37 10.06
N ASP A 130 4.45 -18.93 9.45
CA ASP A 130 4.35 -19.27 8.03
C ASP A 130 3.88 -18.10 7.14
N LYS A 131 3.42 -16.99 7.75
CA LYS A 131 2.87 -15.84 7.03
C LYS A 131 3.80 -14.63 7.14
N ALA A 132 3.98 -13.91 6.04
CA ALA A 132 4.63 -12.60 6.05
C ALA A 132 3.58 -11.51 6.27
N ALA A 133 3.72 -10.75 7.35
CA ALA A 133 2.87 -9.58 7.60
C ALA A 133 3.34 -8.38 6.78
N TRP A 134 4.66 -8.19 6.67
CA TRP A 134 5.29 -7.15 5.85
C TRP A 134 6.41 -7.75 5.00
N VAL A 135 6.47 -7.32 3.74
CA VAL A 135 7.55 -7.67 2.81
C VAL A 135 8.13 -6.39 2.25
N ASN A 136 9.38 -6.07 2.62
CA ASN A 136 10.10 -4.85 2.20
C ASN A 136 9.27 -3.57 2.43
N ARG A 137 8.57 -3.50 3.56
CA ARG A 137 7.78 -2.32 3.88
C ARG A 137 8.71 -1.21 4.35
N ALA A 138 8.69 -0.10 3.63
CA ALA A 138 9.49 1.07 3.94
C ALA A 138 8.76 1.98 4.95
N PHE A 139 9.49 2.44 5.95
CA PHE A 139 9.07 3.39 6.96
C PHE A 139 10.04 4.56 6.99
N TYR A 140 9.57 5.75 7.32
CA TYR A 140 10.40 6.96 7.29
C TYR A 140 11.20 7.17 8.57
N GLY A 141 12.41 7.68 8.42
CA GLY A 141 13.36 7.88 9.51
C GLY A 141 13.96 6.56 10.01
N ASN A 142 14.77 6.66 11.06
CA ASN A 142 15.36 5.49 11.73
C ASN A 142 14.40 4.96 12.80
N VAL A 143 13.50 4.05 12.40
CA VAL A 143 12.48 3.44 13.25
C VAL A 143 12.66 1.93 13.39
N THR A 144 13.91 1.47 13.31
CA THR A 144 14.28 0.06 13.27
C THR A 144 13.78 -0.71 14.49
N GLU A 145 14.20 -0.33 15.69
CA GLU A 145 13.82 -1.02 16.93
C GLU A 145 12.31 -0.91 17.22
N GLU A 146 11.71 0.25 16.95
CA GLU A 146 10.28 0.49 17.16
C GLU A 146 9.45 -0.46 16.27
N LYS A 147 9.79 -0.57 14.99
CA LYS A 147 9.03 -1.39 14.03
C LYS A 147 9.26 -2.88 14.20
N GLU A 148 10.45 -3.31 14.61
CA GLU A 148 10.69 -4.70 14.99
C GLU A 148 9.83 -5.11 16.17
N ARG A 149 9.77 -4.27 17.20
CA ARG A 149 8.93 -4.49 18.38
C ARG A 149 7.44 -4.50 18.02
N GLU A 150 6.98 -3.52 17.23
CA GLU A 150 5.59 -3.46 16.76
C GLU A 150 5.21 -4.72 15.96
N CYS A 151 6.10 -5.20 15.10
CA CYS A 151 5.89 -6.44 14.36
C CYS A 151 5.61 -7.62 15.31
N ILE A 152 6.49 -7.83 16.31
CA ILE A 152 6.42 -8.98 17.21
C ILE A 152 5.25 -8.86 18.19
N GLU A 153 5.05 -7.70 18.81
CA GLU A 153 4.10 -7.51 19.91
C GLU A 153 2.68 -7.21 19.43
N VAL A 154 2.52 -6.52 18.30
CA VAL A 154 1.21 -5.99 17.87
C VAL A 154 0.72 -6.68 16.59
N VAL A 155 1.58 -6.81 15.59
CA VAL A 155 1.18 -7.28 14.26
C VAL A 155 1.05 -8.80 14.25
N CYS A 156 2.08 -9.51 14.71
CA CYS A 156 2.10 -10.96 14.64
C CYS A 156 0.97 -11.65 15.41
N PRO A 157 0.59 -11.23 16.63
CA PRO A 157 -0.55 -11.84 17.34
C PRO A 157 -1.88 -11.64 16.62
N ARG A 158 -2.02 -10.60 15.79
CA ARG A 158 -3.21 -10.36 14.97
C ARG A 158 -3.22 -11.19 13.70
N VAL A 159 -2.05 -11.37 13.07
CA VAL A 159 -1.89 -12.13 11.83
C VAL A 159 -1.94 -13.64 12.08
N ASN A 160 -1.32 -14.10 13.17
CA ASN A 160 -1.29 -15.49 13.58
C ASN A 160 -1.40 -15.60 15.12
N PRO A 161 -2.60 -15.87 15.67
CA PRO A 161 -2.83 -15.87 17.11
C PRO A 161 -2.31 -17.13 17.82
N LEU A 162 -1.72 -18.09 17.10
CA LEU A 162 -1.23 -19.33 17.69
C LEU A 162 0.08 -19.08 18.46
N PRO A 163 0.12 -19.36 19.78
CA PRO A 163 1.34 -19.21 20.56
C PRO A 163 2.39 -20.25 20.19
N GLY A 164 3.67 -19.94 20.43
CA GLY A 164 4.80 -20.85 20.21
C GLY A 164 5.36 -20.88 18.78
N LEU A 165 4.82 -20.05 17.88
CA LEU A 165 5.38 -19.86 16.55
C LEU A 165 6.61 -18.95 16.59
N ILE A 166 7.54 -19.20 15.67
CA ILE A 166 8.73 -18.37 15.50
C ILE A 166 8.31 -17.07 14.81
N LEU A 167 8.43 -15.96 15.52
CA LEU A 167 8.22 -14.62 15.00
C LEU A 167 9.59 -14.01 14.70
N LYS A 168 9.77 -13.49 13.48
CA LYS A 168 11.00 -12.83 13.06
C LYS A 168 10.66 -11.47 12.48
N ALA A 169 11.34 -10.44 12.97
CA ALA A 169 11.34 -9.12 12.37
C ALA A 169 12.79 -8.77 12.04
N ASP A 170 13.01 -8.26 10.83
CA ASP A 170 14.32 -7.83 10.37
C ASP A 170 14.15 -6.48 9.68
N CYS A 171 14.64 -5.43 10.34
CA CYS A 171 14.57 -4.07 9.84
C CYS A 171 15.98 -3.53 9.62
N HIS A 172 16.19 -2.83 8.51
CA HIS A 172 17.45 -2.16 8.23
C HIS A 172 17.21 -0.70 7.88
N PHE A 173 18.02 0.17 8.47
CA PHE A 173 18.02 1.59 8.15
C PHE A 173 18.88 1.84 6.90
N ASP A 174 18.30 2.55 5.94
CA ASP A 174 18.98 3.07 4.76
C ASP A 174 18.73 4.58 4.63
N SER A 175 19.82 5.34 4.69
CA SER A 175 19.84 6.80 4.50
C SER A 175 19.28 7.28 3.13
N LYS A 176 19.17 6.37 2.16
CA LYS A 176 18.78 6.66 0.78
C LYS A 176 17.55 5.87 0.33
N LEU A 177 16.81 5.26 1.26
CA LEU A 177 15.67 4.40 0.97
C LEU A 177 14.60 5.10 0.11
N PHE A 178 14.32 6.37 0.42
CA PHE A 178 13.36 7.21 -0.29
C PHE A 178 14.07 8.23 -1.17
N THR A 179 15.18 7.85 -1.79
CA THR A 179 15.75 8.67 -2.85
C THR A 179 14.66 8.97 -3.86
N LEU A 180 14.33 10.27 -4.00
CA LEU A 180 13.43 10.79 -5.04
C LEU A 180 13.75 10.01 -6.30
N HIS A 181 12.80 9.20 -6.78
CA HIS A 181 13.01 8.45 -8.01
C HIS A 181 13.46 9.47 -9.03
N ARG A 182 14.74 9.37 -9.42
CA ARG A 182 15.30 10.12 -10.54
C ARG A 182 14.31 9.80 -11.65
N SER A 183 13.57 10.82 -12.11
CA SER A 183 12.61 10.68 -13.19
C SER A 183 13.28 9.77 -14.20
N VAL A 184 12.73 8.55 -14.36
CA VAL A 184 13.31 7.57 -15.28
C VAL A 184 13.50 8.36 -16.55
N PRO A 185 14.75 8.58 -17.02
CA PRO A 185 14.99 9.48 -18.11
C PRO A 185 14.02 9.05 -19.20
N PRO A 186 13.17 9.99 -19.71
CA PRO A 186 12.10 9.63 -20.62
C PRO A 186 12.74 8.76 -21.66
N LEU A 187 12.28 7.49 -21.76
CA LEU A 187 12.84 6.51 -22.68
C LEU A 187 13.03 7.27 -24.00
N SER A 188 14.28 7.55 -24.36
CA SER A 188 14.59 8.34 -25.55
C SER A 188 13.71 7.77 -26.64
N PRO A 189 12.89 8.58 -27.35
CA PRO A 189 11.93 8.08 -28.34
C PRO A 189 12.71 7.25 -29.37
N GLY A 190 12.74 5.95 -29.08
CA GLY A 190 13.85 5.09 -29.44
C GLY A 190 13.37 4.27 -30.59
N ALA A 191 13.51 4.86 -31.78
CA ALA A 191 13.32 4.24 -33.07
C ALA A 191 11.91 3.66 -33.31
N PRO A 192 11.43 3.66 -34.57
CA PRO A 192 10.30 2.82 -34.92
C PRO A 192 10.64 1.39 -34.49
N VAL A 193 9.83 0.83 -33.59
CA VAL A 193 9.80 -0.62 -33.38
C VAL A 193 9.48 -1.20 -34.74
N THR A 194 10.49 -1.69 -35.44
CA THR A 194 10.34 -2.48 -36.65
C THR A 194 9.58 -3.72 -36.20
N ARG A 195 8.24 -3.65 -36.29
CA ARG A 195 7.36 -4.79 -36.19
C ARG A 195 7.76 -5.70 -37.34
N ASN A 196 8.72 -6.58 -37.09
CA ASN A 196 8.87 -7.79 -37.85
C ASN A 196 7.55 -8.53 -37.63
N ALA A 197 6.66 -8.38 -38.60
CA ALA A 197 5.47 -9.19 -38.79
C ALA A 197 5.93 -10.63 -39.09
N ALA A 198 6.49 -11.31 -38.10
CA ALA A 198 6.60 -12.76 -38.10
C ALA A 198 5.22 -13.29 -37.70
N ILE A 199 4.36 -13.34 -38.72
CA ILE A 199 3.31 -14.30 -38.99
C ILE A 199 3.26 -15.42 -37.92
N TRP A 200 2.44 -15.26 -36.89
CA TRP A 200 1.86 -16.39 -36.16
C TRP A 200 0.63 -16.83 -36.93
N ALA A 201 0.89 -17.56 -38.01
CA ALA A 201 -0.13 -18.39 -38.62
C ALA A 201 -0.29 -19.67 -37.78
N LEU A 202 -1.55 -20.06 -37.62
CA LEU A 202 -2.05 -21.38 -37.24
C LEU A 202 -1.98 -21.76 -35.74
N GLY A 203 -3.16 -21.84 -35.13
CA GLY A 203 -3.30 -22.58 -33.87
C GLY A 203 -4.58 -22.35 -33.07
N SER A 204 -5.72 -22.02 -33.70
CA SER A 204 -7.02 -22.06 -33.03
C SER A 204 -7.41 -23.51 -32.72
N ALA A 205 -6.96 -24.03 -31.58
CA ALA A 205 -7.51 -25.24 -30.99
C ALA A 205 -8.47 -24.83 -29.86
N SER A 206 -9.76 -24.89 -30.16
CA SER A 206 -10.87 -24.70 -29.22
C SER A 206 -10.80 -25.68 -28.04
N PRO A 207 -10.91 -25.23 -26.78
CA PRO A 207 -11.25 -26.10 -25.66
C PRO A 207 -12.77 -26.11 -25.47
N ALA A 208 -13.46 -26.87 -26.32
CA ALA A 208 -14.84 -27.27 -26.11
C ALA A 208 -14.86 -28.77 -25.78
N CYS A 209 -14.49 -29.12 -24.54
CA CYS A 209 -14.64 -30.42 -23.86
C CYS A 209 -13.75 -30.29 -22.60
N SER A 210 -14.25 -30.25 -21.36
CA SER A 210 -14.89 -31.38 -20.70
C SER A 210 -15.54 -30.90 -19.39
N LEU A 211 -16.78 -30.44 -19.48
CA LEU A 211 -17.71 -30.39 -18.34
C LEU A 211 -18.47 -31.72 -18.33
N LEU A 212 -17.89 -32.80 -17.76
CA LEU A 212 -18.60 -34.06 -17.43
C LEU A 212 -17.64 -35.08 -16.79
N ALA A 213 -17.09 -34.82 -15.60
CA ALA A 213 -16.33 -35.86 -14.87
C ALA A 213 -16.13 -35.64 -13.36
N VAL A 214 -17.05 -35.03 -12.61
CA VAL A 214 -17.00 -35.10 -11.12
C VAL A 214 -18.41 -35.17 -10.53
N LEU A 215 -19.13 -36.26 -10.79
CA LEU A 215 -20.37 -36.61 -10.09
C LEU A 215 -20.40 -38.07 -9.62
N ALA A 216 -19.24 -38.71 -9.44
CA ALA A 216 -19.14 -40.09 -9.00
C ALA A 216 -18.17 -40.25 -7.82
N ALA A 217 -18.49 -39.67 -6.66
CA ALA A 217 -17.79 -39.99 -5.40
C ALA A 217 -18.62 -39.67 -4.13
N CYS A 218 -19.96 -39.84 -4.15
CA CYS A 218 -20.80 -39.65 -2.95
C CYS A 218 -21.49 -40.94 -2.44
N VAL A 219 -21.05 -42.13 -2.84
CA VAL A 219 -21.61 -43.39 -2.30
C VAL A 219 -20.48 -44.26 -1.78
N ALA A 220 -20.13 -44.11 -0.49
CA ALA A 220 -19.70 -45.19 0.40
C ALA A 220 -19.08 -44.63 1.69
N ALA A 221 -19.90 -44.21 2.67
CA ALA A 221 -19.44 -44.11 4.06
C ALA A 221 -20.60 -44.15 5.08
N THR A 222 -21.50 -45.12 4.96
CA THR A 222 -22.33 -45.56 6.09
C THR A 222 -21.88 -46.96 6.51
N ARG A 223 -20.94 -47.03 7.44
CA ARG A 223 -20.75 -48.23 8.29
C ARG A 223 -20.81 -47.82 9.75
N VAL A 224 -22.03 -47.88 10.26
CA VAL A 224 -22.34 -48.03 11.68
C VAL A 224 -21.75 -49.37 12.14
N LYS A 225 -21.08 -49.38 13.29
CA LYS A 225 -20.70 -50.60 14.01
C LYS A 225 -21.37 -50.56 15.39
N PRO A 226 -21.99 -51.67 15.83
CA PRO A 226 -22.73 -51.75 17.10
C PRO A 226 -21.83 -51.64 18.33
#